data_AF-A0A7D3W095-F1
#
_entry.id   AF-A0A7D3W095-F1
#
_cell.length_a   1.000
_cell.length_b   1.000
_cell.length_c   1.000
_cell.angle_alpha   90.00
_cell.angle_beta   90.00
_cell.angle_gamma   90.00
#
_symmetry.space_group_name_H-M   'P 1'
#
loop_
_entity.id
_entity.type
_entity.pdbx_description
1 polymer ?
#
loop_
_entity_poly.entity_id
_entity_poly.type
_entity_poly.pdbx_seq_one_letter_code
_entity_poly.pdbx_strand_id
1 'polypeptide(L)'
;MPEQSPTRFTMVPARRSNEPTARRRARRILAALFLASGLSVVAVVIAASKGGTRPDLSAVDPRGRSLAYTAAVNFLAGTQQNVPHADSFDPEDAVDQDGGEPISPLRYRSLSWVGFTPEHFGSKKAGFTDFEVHHFLVALATPATSPSQSPQAPASGSPAPGGARGSGAGGANAPQGKPTPLPGAPSGSPAATGSPTPAPGAGSASPSPGDTGGPAATQAPASDMLQLDVPILLSGKGPRLAAAPAFSVWQDGVGDADGKGDYTNYGSLGTEVSDAAKNQILIWARAYASGDSAALLSVTGDQNGSHRYTGLSGFTLPDSPDAVQILSAIKAAGDQLIVRARVRLTRPDPAAGGKGPRPFTTFADFDLLVGAPSGAQPPVLAWGPAGSAAELEPYQNAIGQ
;
A
#
# COMPACT_ATOMS: atom_id res chain seq x y z
N MET A 1 66.80 27.32 6.41
CA MET A 1 66.82 26.08 5.63
C MET A 1 67.66 25.05 6.36
N PRO A 2 67.09 23.94 6.84
CA PRO A 2 67.88 22.75 7.21
C PRO A 2 67.68 21.64 6.18
N GLU A 3 68.79 21.17 5.63
CA GLU A 3 68.89 20.00 4.76
C GLU A 3 68.47 18.73 5.51
N GLN A 4 67.44 18.05 5.02
CA GLN A 4 67.04 16.74 5.51
C GLN A 4 67.83 15.65 4.80
N SER A 5 68.48 14.80 5.60
CA SER A 5 69.35 13.69 5.18
C SER A 5 68.61 12.61 4.39
N PRO A 6 69.28 11.96 3.41
CA PRO A 6 68.71 10.84 2.65
C PRO A 6 68.65 9.58 3.53
N THR A 7 67.45 9.08 3.78
CA THR A 7 67.19 7.77 4.39
C THR A 7 67.78 6.66 3.53
N ARG A 8 68.91 6.11 3.98
CA ARG A 8 69.58 4.96 3.39
C ARG A 8 68.78 3.69 3.68
N PHE A 9 67.95 3.27 2.73
CA PHE A 9 67.27 1.98 2.79
C PHE A 9 68.31 0.84 2.81
N THR A 10 68.46 0.21 3.98
CA THR A 10 69.26 -1.00 4.14
C THR A 10 68.40 -2.16 3.68
N MET A 11 68.67 -2.66 2.48
CA MET A 11 67.98 -3.80 1.91
C MET A 11 68.35 -5.05 2.71
N VAL A 12 67.46 -5.47 3.61
CA VAL A 12 67.62 -6.72 4.38
C VAL A 12 67.43 -7.89 3.41
N PRO A 13 68.44 -8.76 3.22
CA PRO A 13 68.32 -9.90 2.33
C PRO A 13 67.18 -10.82 2.79
N ALA A 14 66.24 -11.13 1.89
CA ALA A 14 65.15 -12.05 2.17
C ALA A 14 65.73 -13.41 2.59
N ARG A 15 65.60 -13.74 3.88
CA ARG A 15 66.01 -15.03 4.44
C ARG A 15 65.18 -16.11 3.76
N ARG A 16 65.77 -16.80 2.78
CA ARG A 16 65.14 -17.95 2.11
C ARG A 16 64.85 -19.00 3.18
N SER A 17 63.57 -19.20 3.49
CA SER A 17 63.16 -20.21 4.48
C SER A 17 63.54 -21.59 3.95
N ASN A 18 64.16 -22.42 4.78
CA ASN A 18 64.53 -23.78 4.43
C ASN A 18 63.33 -24.55 3.83
N GLU A 19 63.49 -24.99 2.58
CA GLU A 19 62.50 -25.66 1.71
C GLU A 19 61.60 -26.72 2.40
N PRO A 20 62.09 -27.52 3.37
CA PRO A 20 61.26 -28.53 4.03
C PRO A 20 60.14 -27.94 4.90
N THR A 21 60.37 -26.76 5.49
CA THR A 21 59.41 -26.13 6.41
C THR A 21 58.30 -25.39 5.68
N ALA A 22 58.60 -24.79 4.52
CA ALA A 22 57.61 -24.15 3.65
C ALA A 22 56.60 -25.17 3.11
N ARG A 23 57.06 -26.34 2.63
CA ARG A 23 56.16 -27.41 2.15
C ARG A 23 55.24 -27.95 3.24
N ARG A 24 55.72 -28.08 4.49
CA ARG A 24 54.87 -28.49 5.63
C ARG A 24 53.81 -27.45 5.98
N ARG A 25 54.14 -26.15 5.94
CA ARG A 25 53.17 -25.07 6.17
C ARG A 25 52.13 -24.99 5.05
N ALA A 26 52.56 -25.09 3.80
CA ALA A 26 51.65 -25.09 2.65
C ALA A 26 50.63 -26.26 2.70
N ARG A 27 51.08 -27.47 3.06
CA ARG A 27 50.16 -28.63 3.23
C ARG A 27 49.15 -28.43 4.34
N ARG A 28 49.53 -27.79 5.46
CA ARG A 28 48.59 -27.49 6.56
C ARG A 28 47.56 -26.44 6.15
N ILE A 29 47.98 -25.41 5.42
CA ILE A 29 47.07 -24.37 4.91
C ILE A 29 46.09 -24.98 3.89
N LEU A 30 46.58 -25.79 2.94
CA LEU A 30 45.72 -26.49 1.98
C LEU A 30 44.74 -27.44 2.67
N ALA A 31 45.17 -28.21 3.67
CA ALA A 31 44.28 -29.09 4.43
C ALA A 31 43.19 -28.29 5.16
N ALA A 32 43.51 -27.14 5.77
CA ALA A 32 42.53 -26.28 6.42
C ALA A 32 41.54 -25.68 5.41
N LEU A 33 42.00 -25.27 4.22
CA LEU A 33 41.13 -24.75 3.16
C LEU A 33 40.18 -25.82 2.60
N PHE A 34 40.65 -27.06 2.41
CA PHE A 34 39.79 -28.17 2.00
C PHE A 34 38.76 -28.55 3.06
N LEU A 35 39.13 -28.46 4.34
CA LEU A 35 38.20 -28.74 5.45
C LEU A 35 37.14 -27.64 5.58
N ALA A 36 37.54 -26.38 5.39
CA ALA A 36 36.62 -25.24 5.37
C ALA A 36 35.67 -25.28 4.15
N SER A 37 36.15 -25.67 2.96
CA SER A 37 35.29 -25.81 1.79
C SER A 37 34.30 -26.97 1.94
N GLY A 38 34.74 -28.10 2.52
CA GLY A 38 33.86 -29.23 2.84
C GLY A 38 32.74 -28.87 3.82
N LEU A 39 33.06 -28.12 4.88
CA LEU A 39 32.06 -27.63 5.84
C LEU A 39 31.07 -26.64 5.22
N SER A 40 31.51 -25.81 4.27
CA SER A 40 30.63 -24.87 3.55
C SER A 40 29.61 -25.62 2.68
N VAL A 41 30.02 -26.67 1.97
CA VAL A 41 29.11 -27.50 1.17
C VAL A 41 28.08 -28.21 2.05
N VAL A 42 28.50 -28.75 3.21
CA VAL A 42 27.56 -29.37 4.16
C VAL A 42 26.58 -28.35 4.72
N ALA A 43 27.01 -27.13 5.02
CA ALA A 43 26.12 -26.06 5.47
C ALA A 43 25.09 -25.67 4.41
N VAL A 44 25.51 -25.57 3.13
CA VAL A 44 24.60 -25.29 2.00
C VAL A 44 23.61 -26.44 1.80
N VAL A 45 24.04 -27.71 1.90
CA VAL A 45 23.16 -28.87 1.77
C VAL A 45 22.19 -28.97 2.96
N ILE A 46 22.63 -28.66 4.19
CA ILE A 46 21.74 -28.62 5.36
C ILE A 46 20.73 -27.47 5.24
N ALA A 47 21.15 -26.31 4.74
CA ALA A 47 20.27 -25.17 4.49
C ALA A 47 19.27 -25.46 3.35
N ALA A 48 19.67 -26.19 2.32
CA ALA A 48 18.81 -26.56 1.19
C ALA A 48 17.88 -27.75 1.51
N SER A 49 18.31 -28.70 2.36
CA SER A 49 17.51 -29.89 2.73
C SER A 49 16.54 -29.63 3.87
N LYS A 50 16.82 -28.66 4.74
CA LYS A 50 15.78 -27.99 5.53
C LYS A 50 15.01 -27.06 4.61
N GLY A 51 14.24 -27.64 3.67
CA GLY A 51 13.22 -26.91 2.93
C GLY A 51 12.51 -26.00 3.93
N GLY A 52 12.55 -24.69 3.65
CA GLY A 52 12.24 -23.66 4.63
C GLY A 52 11.04 -24.09 5.44
N THR A 53 11.23 -24.25 6.76
CA THR A 53 10.14 -24.55 7.69
C THR A 53 9.28 -23.30 7.79
N ARG A 54 8.66 -22.92 6.67
CA ARG A 54 7.60 -21.94 6.60
C ARG A 54 6.48 -22.54 7.43
N PRO A 55 6.06 -21.86 8.51
CA PRO A 55 4.92 -22.32 9.27
C PRO A 55 3.75 -22.47 8.30
N ASP A 56 3.14 -23.65 8.22
CA ASP A 56 1.88 -23.79 7.52
C ASP A 56 0.81 -23.04 8.32
N LEU A 57 0.57 -21.79 7.93
CA LEU A 57 -0.39 -20.92 8.58
C LEU A 57 -1.83 -21.25 8.20
N SER A 58 -2.07 -22.17 7.25
CA SER A 58 -3.44 -22.55 6.87
C SER A 58 -4.24 -23.18 8.02
N ALA A 59 -3.54 -23.71 9.03
CA ALA A 59 -4.12 -24.29 10.24
C ALA A 59 -4.22 -23.31 11.42
N VAL A 60 -3.64 -22.11 11.33
CA VAL A 60 -3.66 -21.11 12.41
C VAL A 60 -4.88 -20.21 12.24
N ASP A 61 -5.81 -20.26 13.20
CA ASP A 61 -6.95 -19.34 13.22
C ASP A 61 -6.49 -17.95 13.69
N PRO A 62 -6.54 -16.92 12.83
CA PRO A 62 -6.03 -15.60 13.17
C PRO A 62 -6.92 -14.93 14.22
N ARG A 63 -6.29 -14.45 15.28
CA ARG A 63 -6.98 -13.94 16.48
C ARG A 63 -7.67 -12.61 16.23
N GLY A 64 -7.19 -11.82 15.28
CA GLY A 64 -7.64 -10.48 14.94
C GLY A 64 -8.75 -10.40 13.89
N ARG A 65 -9.17 -11.51 13.28
CA ARG A 65 -9.93 -11.49 12.02
C ARG A 65 -11.27 -10.75 12.09
N SER A 66 -12.06 -10.97 13.14
CA SER A 66 -13.36 -10.31 13.29
C SER A 66 -13.22 -8.80 13.50
N LEU A 67 -12.24 -8.40 14.30
CA LEU A 67 -11.89 -6.99 14.51
C LEU A 67 -11.38 -6.37 13.21
N ALA A 68 -10.50 -7.07 12.49
CA ALA A 68 -9.96 -6.62 11.21
C ALA A 68 -11.06 -6.42 10.15
N TYR A 69 -12.03 -7.34 10.06
CA TYR A 69 -13.17 -7.18 9.16
C TYR A 69 -14.03 -5.97 9.52
N THR A 70 -14.32 -5.78 10.82
CA THR A 70 -15.09 -4.62 11.30
C THR A 70 -14.36 -3.31 10.97
N ALA A 71 -13.05 -3.29 11.17
CA ALA A 71 -12.22 -2.16 10.82
C ALA A 71 -12.16 -1.91 9.30
N ALA A 72 -12.06 -2.95 8.48
CA ALA A 72 -12.12 -2.81 7.03
C ALA A 72 -13.45 -2.16 6.59
N VAL A 73 -14.59 -2.64 7.11
CA VAL A 73 -15.91 -2.07 6.80
C VAL A 73 -16.02 -0.62 7.23
N ASN A 74 -15.62 -0.29 8.46
CA ASN A 74 -15.67 1.08 8.97
C ASN A 74 -14.75 2.02 8.17
N PHE A 75 -13.56 1.56 7.79
CA PHE A 75 -12.63 2.31 6.96
C PHE A 75 -13.22 2.62 5.58
N LEU A 76 -13.81 1.62 4.93
CA LEU A 76 -14.51 1.79 3.65
C LEU A 76 -15.75 2.68 3.79
N ALA A 77 -16.37 2.74 4.96
CA ALA A 77 -17.46 3.66 5.25
C ALA A 77 -16.99 5.11 5.51
N GLY A 78 -15.68 5.39 5.47
CA GLY A 78 -15.13 6.70 5.86
C GLY A 78 -15.29 7.00 7.35
N THR A 79 -15.55 5.97 8.18
CA THR A 79 -15.69 6.12 9.62
C THR A 79 -14.32 6.09 10.27
N GLN A 80 -14.00 7.16 10.99
CA GLN A 80 -12.77 7.26 11.76
C GLN A 80 -12.72 6.18 12.85
N GLN A 81 -11.55 5.57 12.99
CA GLN A 81 -11.30 4.54 13.99
C GLN A 81 -10.34 5.07 15.03
N ASN A 82 -10.66 4.86 16.30
CA ASN A 82 -9.75 5.19 17.38
C ASN A 82 -8.60 4.16 17.40
N VAL A 83 -7.38 4.62 17.12
CA VAL A 83 -6.16 3.82 17.19
C VAL A 83 -5.38 4.24 18.45
N PRO A 84 -5.28 3.39 19.48
CA PRO A 84 -4.78 3.76 20.83
C PRO A 84 -3.33 4.24 20.97
N HIS A 85 -2.57 4.34 19.88
CA HIS A 85 -1.18 4.80 19.88
C HIS A 85 -0.94 6.01 18.97
N ALA A 86 -2.02 6.61 18.45
CA ALA A 86 -1.99 7.88 17.75
C ALA A 86 -2.28 9.06 18.67
N ASP A 87 -2.12 8.92 20.00
CA ASP A 87 -2.49 9.94 21.01
C ASP A 87 -1.81 11.32 20.82
N SER A 88 -0.78 11.43 19.99
CA SER A 88 -0.16 12.70 19.61
C SER A 88 -0.84 13.40 18.42
N PHE A 89 -1.86 12.77 17.82
CA PHE A 89 -2.59 13.27 16.67
C PHE A 89 -4.08 13.11 16.92
N ASP A 90 -4.76 14.24 17.11
CA ASP A 90 -6.21 14.29 17.06
C ASP A 90 -6.63 14.38 15.58
N PRO A 91 -7.31 13.38 15.02
CA PRO A 91 -7.77 13.46 13.65
C PRO A 91 -8.85 14.54 13.46
N GLU A 92 -9.52 14.98 14.54
CA GLU A 92 -10.44 16.12 14.48
C GLU A 92 -9.67 17.40 14.09
N ASP A 93 -8.43 17.60 14.54
CA ASP A 93 -7.61 18.76 14.14
C ASP A 93 -7.33 18.82 12.63
N ALA A 94 -7.27 17.66 11.96
CA ALA A 94 -7.08 17.57 10.50
C ALA A 94 -8.40 17.66 9.71
N VAL A 95 -9.53 17.39 10.36
CA VAL A 95 -10.88 17.46 9.77
C VAL A 95 -11.51 18.83 9.97
N ASP A 96 -11.18 19.52 11.06
CA ASP A 96 -11.78 20.79 11.47
C ASP A 96 -11.41 21.99 10.59
N GLN A 97 -10.37 21.89 9.76
CA GLN A 97 -10.08 22.95 8.78
C GLN A 97 -11.08 22.97 7.60
N ASP A 98 -11.75 21.84 7.30
CA ASP A 98 -12.70 21.73 6.19
C ASP A 98 -14.19 21.76 6.63
N GLY A 99 -14.44 22.00 7.93
CA GLY A 99 -15.78 22.19 8.48
C GLY A 99 -16.62 20.91 8.58
N GLY A 100 -16.16 19.91 9.36
CA GLY A 100 -16.98 18.86 10.01
C GLY A 100 -17.97 18.07 9.15
N GLU A 101 -17.85 18.15 7.83
CA GLU A 101 -18.87 17.69 6.92
C GLU A 101 -18.70 16.19 6.62
N PRO A 102 -19.79 15.40 6.57
CA PRO A 102 -19.70 13.95 6.54
C PRO A 102 -18.97 13.44 5.29
N ILE A 103 -18.03 12.51 5.52
CA ILE A 103 -17.23 11.81 4.49
C ILE A 103 -18.14 10.83 3.72
N SER A 104 -18.03 10.81 2.39
CA SER A 104 -18.74 9.82 1.57
C SER A 104 -18.09 8.44 1.68
N PRO A 105 -18.85 7.36 1.91
CA PRO A 105 -18.33 5.99 1.87
C PRO A 105 -17.70 5.64 0.51
N LEU A 106 -16.65 4.82 0.52
CA LEU A 106 -16.12 4.23 -0.71
C LEU A 106 -17.14 3.23 -1.27
N ARG A 107 -17.45 3.36 -2.56
CA ARG A 107 -18.34 2.42 -3.25
C ARG A 107 -17.58 1.19 -3.71
N TYR A 108 -17.90 0.05 -3.10
CA TYR A 108 -17.32 -1.25 -3.46
C TYR A 108 -18.42 -2.30 -3.67
N ARG A 109 -18.13 -3.28 -4.51
CA ARG A 109 -18.99 -4.43 -4.85
C ARG A 109 -18.81 -5.57 -3.86
N SER A 110 -17.58 -5.86 -3.46
CA SER A 110 -17.28 -6.95 -2.52
C SER A 110 -16.04 -6.66 -1.69
N LEU A 111 -16.05 -7.17 -0.46
CA LEU A 111 -14.92 -7.19 0.46
C LEU A 111 -14.67 -8.65 0.85
N SER A 112 -13.53 -9.19 0.42
CA SER A 112 -13.18 -10.59 0.64
C SER A 112 -11.91 -10.68 1.47
N TRP A 113 -11.96 -11.37 2.61
CA TRP A 113 -10.75 -11.69 3.35
C TRP A 113 -9.94 -12.73 2.59
N VAL A 114 -8.65 -12.46 2.38
CA VAL A 114 -7.77 -13.34 1.58
C VAL A 114 -6.63 -13.96 2.38
N GLY A 115 -6.31 -13.42 3.54
CA GLY A 115 -5.29 -13.99 4.41
C GLY A 115 -4.83 -13.03 5.51
N PHE A 116 -3.76 -13.40 6.19
CA PHE A 116 -3.07 -12.54 7.14
C PHE A 116 -1.59 -12.89 7.19
N THR A 117 -0.77 -11.89 7.51
CA THR A 117 0.65 -12.07 7.81
C THR A 117 0.88 -11.87 9.31
N PRO A 118 1.27 -12.91 10.07
CA PRO A 118 1.73 -12.74 11.43
C PRO A 118 3.06 -11.99 11.43
N GLU A 119 3.12 -11.02 12.31
CA GLU A 119 4.25 -10.12 12.46
C GLU A 119 4.67 -10.12 13.93
N HIS A 120 5.97 -10.06 14.18
CA HIS A 120 6.49 -9.97 15.53
C HIS A 120 7.31 -8.70 15.66
N PHE A 121 7.10 -7.98 16.75
CA PHE A 121 7.78 -6.73 17.03
C PHE A 121 8.37 -6.78 18.42
N GLY A 122 9.68 -6.92 18.54
CA GLY A 122 10.33 -6.90 19.84
C GLY A 122 11.49 -7.88 19.97
N SER A 123 12.00 -8.06 21.19
CA SER A 123 13.20 -8.87 21.50
C SER A 123 12.92 -9.65 22.74
N LYS A 124 13.80 -10.63 22.96
CA LYS A 124 13.99 -11.25 24.26
C LYS A 124 14.17 -10.25 25.42
N LYS A 125 14.74 -9.05 25.19
CA LYS A 125 14.99 -8.05 26.26
C LYS A 125 13.83 -7.08 26.47
N ALA A 126 13.17 -6.65 25.40
CA ALA A 126 12.06 -5.68 25.43
C ALA A 126 10.67 -6.33 25.48
N GLY A 127 10.62 -7.66 25.33
CA GLY A 127 9.39 -8.39 25.02
C GLY A 127 9.12 -8.37 23.52
N PHE A 128 8.40 -9.38 23.04
CA PHE A 128 7.82 -9.39 21.69
C PHE A 128 6.36 -8.94 21.79
N THR A 129 5.95 -8.18 20.80
CA THR A 129 4.60 -7.71 20.56
C THR A 129 4.16 -8.37 19.27
N ASP A 130 3.10 -9.16 19.34
CA ASP A 130 2.62 -9.91 18.20
C ASP A 130 1.59 -9.06 17.44
N PHE A 131 1.66 -9.09 16.12
CA PHE A 131 0.75 -8.41 15.21
C PHE A 131 0.23 -9.40 14.17
N GLU A 132 -0.94 -9.10 13.62
CA GLU A 132 -1.50 -9.75 12.44
C GLU A 132 -1.88 -8.65 11.46
N VAL A 133 -1.29 -8.64 10.27
CA VAL A 133 -1.75 -7.78 9.18
C VAL A 133 -2.77 -8.58 8.38
N HIS A 134 -4.04 -8.21 8.44
CA HIS A 134 -5.08 -8.89 7.69
C HIS A 134 -5.27 -8.27 6.32
N HIS A 135 -5.29 -9.12 5.31
CA HIS A 135 -5.41 -8.72 3.92
C HIS A 135 -6.85 -8.93 3.43
N PHE A 136 -7.43 -7.89 2.87
CA PHE A 136 -8.73 -7.94 2.21
C PHE A 136 -8.62 -7.49 0.76
N LEU A 137 -9.33 -8.19 -0.12
CA LEU A 137 -9.57 -7.75 -1.48
C LEU A 137 -10.85 -6.91 -1.55
N VAL A 138 -10.71 -5.69 -2.04
CA VAL A 138 -11.81 -4.75 -2.27
C VAL A 138 -12.04 -4.65 -3.77
N ALA A 139 -13.17 -5.19 -4.23
CA ALA A 139 -13.61 -4.99 -5.61
C ALA A 139 -14.43 -3.72 -5.69
N LEU A 140 -13.97 -2.74 -6.45
CA LEU A 140 -14.61 -1.43 -6.57
C LEU A 140 -15.89 -1.53 -7.40
N ALA A 141 -16.85 -0.65 -7.12
CA ALA A 141 -18.05 -0.56 -7.95
C ALA A 141 -17.68 0.09 -9.29
N THR A 142 -17.84 -0.64 -10.40
CA THR A 142 -17.72 -0.05 -11.74
C THR A 142 -18.78 1.05 -11.85
N PRO A 143 -18.42 2.27 -12.29
CA PRO A 143 -19.42 3.30 -12.52
C PRO A 143 -20.44 2.72 -13.49
N ALA A 144 -21.72 2.74 -13.10
CA ALA A 144 -22.79 2.29 -13.96
C ALA A 144 -22.64 3.06 -15.26
N THR A 145 -22.28 2.37 -16.34
CA THR A 145 -22.27 2.98 -17.66
C THR A 145 -23.71 3.41 -17.88
N SER A 146 -23.98 4.71 -17.81
CA SER A 146 -25.32 5.24 -18.03
C SER A 146 -25.84 4.52 -19.26
N PRO A 147 -26.98 3.79 -19.17
CA PRO A 147 -27.46 3.00 -20.28
C PRO A 147 -27.49 3.93 -21.46
N SER A 148 -26.66 3.63 -22.47
CA SER A 148 -26.57 4.44 -23.69
C SER A 148 -28.00 4.69 -24.10
N GLN A 149 -28.45 5.94 -24.03
CA GLN A 149 -29.81 6.32 -24.39
C GLN A 149 -29.99 5.74 -25.78
N SER A 150 -30.78 4.66 -25.86
CA SER A 150 -31.05 4.02 -27.14
C SER A 150 -31.54 5.13 -28.04
N PRO A 151 -30.94 5.36 -29.23
CA PRO A 151 -31.27 6.50 -30.06
C PRO A 151 -32.79 6.55 -30.18
N GLN A 152 -33.39 7.58 -29.58
CA GLN A 152 -34.82 7.79 -29.69
C GLN A 152 -35.11 7.84 -31.17
N ALA A 153 -35.89 6.88 -31.66
CA ALA A 153 -36.36 6.90 -33.03
C ALA A 153 -36.95 8.29 -33.30
N PRO A 154 -36.59 8.95 -34.42
CA PRO A 154 -37.07 10.29 -34.71
C PRO A 154 -38.59 10.30 -34.59
N ALA A 155 -39.10 11.16 -33.70
CA ALA A 155 -40.52 11.33 -33.50
C ALA A 155 -41.16 11.65 -34.86
N SER A 156 -42.03 10.76 -35.33
CA SER A 156 -42.88 11.01 -36.48
C SER A 156 -43.83 12.14 -36.09
N GLY A 157 -43.54 13.34 -36.57
CA GLY A 157 -44.37 14.52 -36.33
C GLY A 157 -45.78 14.30 -36.84
N SER A 158 -46.74 14.18 -35.92
CA SER A 158 -48.14 14.49 -36.21
C SER A 158 -48.41 15.95 -35.83
N PRO A 159 -48.97 16.78 -36.73
CA PRO A 159 -49.29 18.17 -36.44
C PRO A 159 -50.44 18.24 -35.43
N ALA A 160 -50.23 18.98 -34.35
CA ALA A 160 -51.27 19.28 -33.37
C ALA A 160 -52.23 20.37 -33.89
N PRO A 161 -53.55 20.20 -33.79
CA PRO A 161 -54.50 21.30 -33.92
C PRO A 161 -54.58 22.09 -32.61
N GLY A 162 -54.68 23.41 -32.75
CA GLY A 162 -54.73 24.36 -31.64
C GLY A 162 -55.97 24.22 -30.75
N GLY A 163 -55.81 24.62 -29.49
CA GLY A 163 -56.91 24.63 -28.53
C GLY A 163 -56.57 25.40 -27.24
N ALA A 164 -57.05 26.65 -27.23
CA ALA A 164 -57.58 27.43 -26.11
C ALA A 164 -56.74 27.66 -24.83
N ARG A 165 -56.50 28.96 -24.60
CA ARG A 165 -56.21 29.59 -23.30
C ARG A 165 -57.40 29.44 -22.35
N GLY A 166 -57.12 29.08 -21.11
CA GLY A 166 -58.04 29.21 -19.97
C GLY A 166 -57.27 29.56 -18.71
N SER A 167 -57.35 30.84 -18.31
CA SER A 167 -56.91 31.33 -17.00
C SER A 167 -57.98 31.03 -15.95
N GLY A 168 -57.59 30.61 -14.75
CA GLY A 168 -58.52 30.47 -13.62
C GLY A 168 -57.79 30.17 -12.32
N ALA A 169 -57.81 31.16 -11.42
CA ALA A 169 -57.15 31.18 -10.12
C ALA A 169 -57.93 30.44 -9.02
N GLY A 170 -57.23 30.11 -7.93
CA GLY A 170 -57.80 30.11 -6.58
C GLY A 170 -57.72 28.76 -5.83
N GLY A 171 -57.27 28.81 -4.57
CA GLY A 171 -57.56 27.77 -3.60
C GLY A 171 -56.45 27.52 -2.58
N ALA A 172 -56.53 28.19 -1.44
CA ALA A 172 -55.66 28.06 -0.28
C ALA A 172 -56.00 26.84 0.62
N ASN A 173 -54.99 26.44 1.41
CA ASN A 173 -55.03 25.85 2.77
C ASN A 173 -55.84 24.56 3.04
N ALA A 174 -55.16 23.51 3.53
CA ALA A 174 -55.22 23.08 4.96
C ALA A 174 -54.33 21.85 5.23
N PRO A 175 -53.80 21.68 6.46
CA PRO A 175 -52.93 20.56 6.86
C PRO A 175 -53.72 19.45 7.58
N GLN A 176 -53.16 18.24 7.62
CA GLN A 176 -53.14 17.26 8.74
C GLN A 176 -53.14 15.82 8.23
N GLY A 177 -52.31 14.98 8.85
CA GLY A 177 -52.45 13.52 8.78
C GLY A 177 -51.14 12.74 8.89
N LYS A 178 -50.59 12.64 10.10
CA LYS A 178 -49.71 11.51 10.48
C LYS A 178 -50.55 10.22 10.49
N PRO A 179 -50.00 9.09 10.04
CA PRO A 179 -49.87 7.97 10.98
C PRO A 179 -48.55 7.19 10.84
N THR A 180 -48.19 6.53 11.92
CA THR A 180 -47.09 5.56 12.10
C THR A 180 -47.65 4.44 13.00
N PRO A 181 -47.02 3.26 13.13
CA PRO A 181 -46.71 2.22 12.15
C PRO A 181 -47.38 0.86 12.54
N LEU A 182 -47.27 -0.18 11.70
CA LEU A 182 -47.31 -1.58 12.17
C LEU A 182 -46.40 -2.50 11.34
N PRO A 183 -45.89 -3.61 11.92
CA PRO A 183 -44.77 -4.39 11.40
C PRO A 183 -45.25 -5.60 10.60
N GLY A 184 -44.62 -5.85 9.44
CA GLY A 184 -44.80 -7.05 8.64
C GLY A 184 -43.46 -7.76 8.44
N ALA A 185 -43.40 -9.02 8.88
CA ALA A 185 -42.26 -9.93 8.76
C ALA A 185 -41.98 -10.34 7.30
N PRO A 186 -40.77 -10.85 6.99
CA PRO A 186 -40.33 -11.12 5.62
C PRO A 186 -40.77 -12.50 5.13
N SER A 187 -41.21 -12.60 3.88
CA SER A 187 -41.38 -13.86 3.16
C SER A 187 -41.18 -13.61 1.67
N GLY A 188 -40.24 -14.34 1.06
CA GLY A 188 -40.13 -14.43 -0.40
C GLY A 188 -38.70 -14.41 -0.92
N SER A 189 -38.08 -15.58 -1.00
CA SER A 189 -36.93 -15.84 -1.89
C SER A 189 -37.43 -15.97 -3.33
N PRO A 190 -36.85 -15.26 -4.32
CA PRO A 190 -37.01 -15.62 -5.72
C PRO A 190 -35.88 -16.54 -6.17
N ALA A 191 -36.29 -17.59 -6.87
CA ALA A 191 -35.46 -18.60 -7.51
C ALA A 191 -34.52 -18.02 -8.57
N ALA A 192 -33.34 -18.63 -8.69
CA ALA A 192 -32.39 -18.42 -9.75
C ALA A 192 -32.92 -19.01 -11.07
N THR A 193 -33.09 -18.17 -12.08
CA THR A 193 -33.38 -18.57 -13.46
C THR A 193 -32.26 -18.15 -14.40
N GLY A 194 -31.65 -19.14 -15.05
CA GLY A 194 -31.21 -19.09 -16.44
C GLY A 194 -30.02 -18.21 -16.80
N SER A 195 -28.85 -18.83 -16.97
CA SER A 195 -27.73 -18.26 -17.73
C SER A 195 -27.94 -18.49 -19.23
N PRO A 196 -27.96 -17.46 -20.09
CA PRO A 196 -27.84 -17.64 -21.53
C PRO A 196 -26.36 -17.67 -21.96
N THR A 197 -26.01 -18.70 -22.73
CA THR A 197 -24.75 -18.87 -23.46
C THR A 197 -24.66 -17.89 -24.64
N PRO A 198 -23.57 -17.12 -24.81
CA PRO A 198 -23.32 -16.41 -26.06
C PRO A 198 -22.55 -17.29 -27.06
N ALA A 199 -23.02 -17.28 -28.31
CA ALA A 199 -22.35 -17.84 -29.48
C ALA A 199 -21.18 -16.95 -29.95
N PRO A 200 -20.16 -17.50 -30.63
CA PRO A 200 -18.99 -16.75 -31.07
C PRO A 200 -19.26 -15.99 -32.37
N GLY A 201 -19.16 -14.66 -32.33
CA GLY A 201 -19.24 -13.78 -33.50
C GLY A 201 -17.86 -13.32 -33.94
N ALA A 202 -17.43 -13.77 -35.11
CA ALA A 202 -16.23 -13.32 -35.82
C ALA A 202 -16.43 -11.90 -36.40
N GLY A 203 -15.36 -11.11 -36.42
CA GLY A 203 -15.35 -9.79 -37.06
C GLY A 203 -14.06 -9.02 -36.84
N SER A 204 -13.00 -9.39 -37.55
CA SER A 204 -11.79 -8.58 -37.67
C SER A 204 -12.07 -7.36 -38.56
N ALA A 205 -11.90 -6.16 -38.01
CA ALA A 205 -11.76 -4.93 -38.79
C ALA A 205 -10.54 -4.17 -38.27
N SER A 206 -9.57 -3.99 -39.17
CA SER A 206 -8.29 -3.33 -38.96
C SER A 206 -8.41 -1.87 -39.38
N PRO A 207 -8.10 -0.87 -38.53
CA PRO A 207 -7.90 0.50 -38.99
C PRO A 207 -6.41 0.81 -39.20
N SER A 208 -6.12 1.34 -40.39
CA SER A 208 -4.83 1.89 -40.82
C SER A 208 -4.35 3.06 -39.94
N PRO A 209 -3.02 3.31 -39.88
CA PRO A 209 -2.44 4.36 -39.05
C PRO A 209 -2.44 5.71 -39.78
N GLY A 210 -3.05 6.70 -39.13
CA GLY A 210 -2.97 8.12 -39.49
C GLY A 210 -2.29 8.89 -38.35
N ASP A 211 -1.29 9.66 -38.75
CA ASP A 211 -0.24 10.30 -37.96
C ASP A 211 -0.69 11.56 -37.19
N THR A 212 0.19 12.05 -36.30
CA THR A 212 0.23 13.35 -35.60
C THR A 212 -0.37 13.51 -34.19
N GLY A 213 0.51 13.59 -33.18
CA GLY A 213 0.60 14.81 -32.37
C GLY A 213 0.31 14.73 -30.87
N GLY A 214 1.25 14.20 -30.09
CA GLY A 214 1.37 14.43 -28.63
C GLY A 214 1.46 13.12 -27.84
N PRO A 215 2.42 12.96 -26.90
CA PRO A 215 2.36 11.84 -25.96
C PRO A 215 1.18 12.09 -25.02
N ALA A 216 0.01 11.58 -25.40
CA ALA A 216 -1.04 11.34 -24.43
C ALA A 216 -0.42 10.45 -23.35
N ALA A 217 -0.31 10.97 -22.13
CA ALA A 217 0.05 10.15 -20.99
C ALA A 217 -1.00 9.05 -20.90
N THR A 218 -0.66 7.86 -21.37
CA THR A 218 -1.51 6.68 -21.27
C THR A 218 -1.65 6.38 -19.79
N GLN A 219 -2.70 6.92 -19.17
CA GLN A 219 -3.06 6.56 -17.81
C GLN A 219 -3.28 5.05 -17.79
N ALA A 220 -2.50 4.35 -16.97
CA ALA A 220 -2.72 2.94 -16.73
C ALA A 220 -4.18 2.74 -16.30
N PRO A 221 -4.87 1.70 -16.80
CA PRO A 221 -6.24 1.43 -16.40
C PRO A 221 -6.28 1.30 -14.87
N ALA A 222 -7.17 2.05 -14.22
CA ALA A 222 -7.38 1.91 -12.79
C ALA A 222 -7.76 0.45 -12.50
N SER A 223 -7.03 -0.19 -11.57
CA SER A 223 -7.39 -1.53 -11.13
C SER A 223 -8.72 -1.47 -10.39
N ASP A 224 -9.69 -2.28 -10.83
CA ASP A 224 -10.98 -2.45 -10.13
C ASP A 224 -10.82 -3.22 -8.81
N MET A 225 -9.60 -3.69 -8.51
CA MET A 225 -9.25 -4.44 -7.31
C MET A 225 -8.21 -3.65 -6.51
N LEU A 226 -8.46 -3.49 -5.21
CA LEU A 226 -7.49 -2.98 -4.24
C LEU A 226 -7.25 -4.03 -3.17
N GLN A 227 -6.03 -4.09 -2.65
CA GLN A 227 -5.76 -4.75 -1.38
C GLN A 227 -5.96 -3.73 -0.25
N LEU A 228 -6.59 -4.14 0.84
CA LEU A 228 -6.74 -3.37 2.06
C LEU A 228 -6.11 -4.14 3.21
N ASP A 229 -5.08 -3.55 3.81
CA ASP A 229 -4.31 -4.11 4.89
C ASP A 229 -4.77 -3.53 6.22
N VAL A 230 -5.13 -4.41 7.16
CA VAL A 230 -5.65 -4.03 8.47
C VAL A 230 -4.71 -4.56 9.55
N PRO A 231 -3.84 -3.72 10.13
CA PRO A 231 -2.88 -4.16 11.12
C PRO A 231 -3.54 -4.28 12.51
N ILE A 232 -3.46 -5.47 13.09
CA ILE A 232 -4.00 -5.83 14.40
C ILE A 232 -2.86 -6.11 15.37
N LEU A 233 -2.87 -5.44 16.50
CA LEU A 233 -2.00 -5.69 17.64
C LEU A 233 -2.63 -6.76 18.55
N LEU A 234 -1.92 -7.87 18.73
CA LEU A 234 -2.29 -8.91 19.67
C LEU A 234 -1.66 -8.62 21.04
N SER A 235 -2.50 -8.40 22.05
CA SER A 235 -2.05 -8.13 23.41
C SER A 235 -2.67 -9.10 24.42
N GLY A 236 -2.14 -9.13 25.64
CA GLY A 236 -2.74 -9.89 26.74
C GLY A 236 -4.18 -9.46 27.10
N LYS A 237 -4.61 -8.27 26.65
CA LYS A 237 -5.98 -7.75 26.82
C LYS A 237 -6.91 -8.09 25.63
N GLY A 238 -6.41 -8.79 24.61
CA GLY A 238 -7.11 -9.07 23.36
C GLY A 238 -6.53 -8.32 22.15
N PRO A 239 -7.04 -8.63 20.94
CA PRO A 239 -6.68 -7.94 19.71
C PRO A 239 -7.20 -6.49 19.72
N ARG A 240 -6.41 -5.56 19.17
CA ARG A 240 -6.79 -4.15 18.97
C ARG A 240 -6.19 -3.61 17.68
N LEU A 241 -6.73 -2.54 17.11
CA LEU A 241 -6.12 -1.89 15.94
C LEU A 241 -4.73 -1.37 16.29
N ALA A 242 -3.76 -1.69 15.45
CA ALA A 242 -2.38 -1.23 15.60
C ALA A 242 -2.15 0.13 14.91
N ALA A 243 -2.79 0.32 13.76
CA ALA A 243 -2.70 1.52 12.92
C ALA A 243 -3.98 1.68 12.08
N ALA A 244 -4.11 2.81 11.39
CA ALA A 244 -5.18 2.98 10.41
C ALA A 244 -4.99 1.97 9.25
N PRO A 245 -6.07 1.35 8.74
CA PRO A 245 -5.98 0.51 7.56
C PRO A 245 -5.36 1.24 6.36
N ALA A 246 -4.65 0.51 5.50
CA ALA A 246 -3.98 1.08 4.33
C ALA A 246 -4.34 0.31 3.07
N PHE A 247 -4.60 1.03 1.98
CA PHE A 247 -4.68 0.38 0.66
C PHE A 247 -3.28 0.04 0.17
N SER A 248 -3.15 -1.11 -0.48
CA SER A 248 -1.97 -1.55 -1.20
C SER A 248 -2.33 -2.08 -2.59
N VAL A 249 -1.32 -2.19 -3.45
CA VAL A 249 -1.49 -2.75 -4.79
C VAL A 249 -1.50 -4.26 -4.68
N TRP A 250 -2.55 -4.89 -5.21
CA TRP A 250 -2.61 -6.34 -5.32
C TRP A 250 -1.60 -6.85 -6.37
N GLN A 251 -0.62 -7.64 -5.95
CA GLN A 251 0.41 -8.23 -6.83
C GLN A 251 0.20 -9.75 -7.00
N ASP A 252 -0.97 -10.14 -7.50
CA ASP A 252 -1.34 -11.52 -7.88
C ASP A 252 -1.32 -12.59 -6.76
N GLY A 253 -1.34 -12.18 -5.49
CA GLY A 253 -1.52 -13.08 -4.36
C GLY A 253 -1.29 -12.39 -3.03
N VAL A 254 -1.85 -12.97 -1.95
CA VAL A 254 -1.35 -12.69 -0.61
C VAL A 254 0.04 -13.30 -0.59
N GLY A 255 1.08 -12.49 -0.51
CA GLY A 255 2.45 -13.00 -0.37
C GLY A 255 2.53 -14.02 0.77
N ASP A 256 3.47 -14.95 0.68
CA ASP A 256 3.75 -15.84 1.81
C ASP A 256 4.05 -14.99 3.04
N ALA A 257 3.55 -15.40 4.21
CA ALA A 257 3.88 -14.76 5.47
C ALA A 257 5.36 -15.02 5.82
N ASP A 258 6.25 -14.20 5.30
CA ASP A 258 7.69 -14.29 5.53
C ASP A 258 8.16 -13.06 6.35
N GLY A 259 7.82 -13.06 7.65
CA GLY A 259 8.20 -12.02 8.59
C GLY A 259 9.13 -12.49 9.70
N LYS A 260 10.30 -11.85 9.82
CA LYS A 260 11.17 -11.94 11.00
C LYS A 260 11.44 -10.54 11.55
N GLY A 261 10.38 -9.81 11.87
CA GLY A 261 10.52 -8.51 12.51
C GLY A 261 11.21 -8.61 13.88
N ASP A 262 12.33 -7.91 14.04
CA ASP A 262 12.91 -7.58 15.35
C ASP A 262 13.14 -6.07 15.38
N TYR A 263 12.40 -5.39 16.25
CA TYR A 263 12.29 -3.93 16.27
C TYR A 263 12.76 -3.32 17.58
N THR A 264 13.78 -3.92 18.16
CA THR A 264 14.02 -3.76 19.60
C THR A 264 14.72 -2.52 20.05
N ASN A 265 15.00 -1.65 19.11
CA ASN A 265 15.77 -0.46 19.37
C ASN A 265 14.93 0.82 19.31
N TYR A 266 13.65 0.78 18.96
CA TYR A 266 12.99 1.98 18.45
C TYR A 266 12.35 2.94 19.46
N GLY A 267 12.11 2.50 20.70
CA GLY A 267 11.54 3.36 21.75
C GLY A 267 12.42 4.53 22.21
N SER A 268 13.73 4.50 21.90
CA SER A 268 14.69 5.56 22.27
C SER A 268 15.48 6.13 21.07
N LEU A 269 15.09 5.81 19.84
CA LEU A 269 15.81 6.16 18.61
C LEU A 269 15.09 7.18 17.73
N GLY A 270 14.14 7.91 18.30
CA GLY A 270 13.49 9.03 17.62
C GLY A 270 14.55 9.93 16.99
N THR A 271 14.49 10.07 15.67
CA THR A 271 15.35 10.99 14.93
C THR A 271 14.48 11.95 14.15
N GLU A 272 14.95 13.18 14.02
CA GLU A 272 14.30 14.15 13.16
C GLU A 272 14.43 13.72 11.70
N VAL A 273 13.34 13.88 10.94
CA VAL A 273 13.34 13.69 9.48
C VAL A 273 13.69 15.04 8.86
N SER A 274 14.72 15.06 8.02
CA SER A 274 15.12 16.28 7.30
C SER A 274 14.01 16.77 6.37
N ASP A 275 13.98 18.08 6.10
CA ASP A 275 12.97 18.64 5.17
C ASP A 275 13.11 18.08 3.76
N ALA A 276 14.34 17.74 3.34
CA ALA A 276 14.59 17.05 2.07
C ALA A 276 13.90 15.67 2.03
N ALA A 277 14.00 14.88 3.11
CA ALA A 277 13.32 13.59 3.22
C ALA A 277 11.79 13.76 3.30
N LYS A 278 11.27 14.73 4.06
CA LYS A 278 9.82 15.02 4.09
C LYS A 278 9.28 15.34 2.69
N ASN A 279 10.02 16.16 1.92
CA ASN A 279 9.64 16.49 0.56
C ASN A 279 9.65 15.27 -0.37
N GLN A 280 10.63 14.37 -0.25
CA GLN A 280 10.67 13.12 -1.03
C GLN A 280 9.52 12.17 -0.64
N ILE A 281 9.18 12.08 0.64
CA ILE A 281 8.01 11.32 1.11
C ILE A 281 6.71 11.91 0.54
N LEU A 282 6.58 13.24 0.46
CA LEU A 282 5.42 13.89 -0.16
C LEU A 282 5.32 13.55 -1.67
N ILE A 283 6.45 13.59 -2.39
CA ILE A 283 6.52 13.20 -3.81
C ILE A 283 6.12 11.72 -3.97
N TRP A 284 6.67 10.84 -3.12
CA TRP A 284 6.31 9.43 -3.09
C TRP A 284 4.80 9.24 -2.85
N ALA A 285 4.23 9.87 -1.83
CA ALA A 285 2.82 9.72 -1.48
C ALA A 285 1.89 10.16 -2.63
N ARG A 286 2.25 11.24 -3.32
CA ARG A 286 1.52 11.71 -4.51
C ARG A 286 1.60 10.70 -5.67
N ALA A 287 2.80 10.22 -5.98
CA ALA A 287 3.01 9.23 -7.05
C ALA A 287 2.33 7.89 -6.74
N TYR A 288 2.37 7.47 -5.48
CA TYR A 288 1.72 6.27 -4.99
C TYR A 288 0.19 6.37 -5.09
N ALA A 289 -0.41 7.47 -4.64
CA ALA A 289 -1.84 7.69 -4.74
C ALA A 289 -2.31 7.74 -6.21
N SER A 290 -1.60 8.46 -7.07
CA SER A 290 -1.98 8.62 -8.48
C SER A 290 -1.68 7.40 -9.36
N GLY A 291 -0.81 6.49 -8.91
CA GLY A 291 -0.34 5.38 -9.73
C GLY A 291 0.75 5.78 -10.74
N ASP A 292 1.46 6.89 -10.52
CA ASP A 292 2.53 7.35 -11.40
C ASP A 292 3.80 6.50 -11.23
N SER A 293 3.89 5.45 -12.05
CA SER A 293 5.00 4.48 -12.04
C SER A 293 6.36 5.14 -12.30
N ALA A 294 6.42 6.16 -13.16
CA ALA A 294 7.67 6.84 -13.49
C ALA A 294 8.15 7.70 -12.33
N ALA A 295 7.24 8.43 -11.67
CA ALA A 295 7.57 9.18 -10.47
C ALA A 295 7.95 8.27 -9.30
N LEU A 296 7.30 7.09 -9.14
CA LEU A 296 7.70 6.09 -8.15
C LEU A 296 9.11 5.52 -8.43
N LEU A 297 9.44 5.21 -9.68
CA LEU A 297 10.81 4.81 -10.04
C LEU A 297 11.81 5.93 -9.72
N SER A 298 11.45 7.18 -9.99
CA SER A 298 12.34 8.32 -9.72
C SER A 298 12.58 8.54 -8.22
N VAL A 299 11.54 8.45 -7.39
CA VAL A 299 11.64 8.74 -5.94
C VAL A 299 12.36 7.63 -5.17
N THR A 300 12.35 6.40 -5.69
CA THR A 300 13.11 5.28 -5.11
C THR A 300 14.61 5.40 -5.38
N GLY A 301 15.02 6.18 -6.39
CA GLY A 301 16.41 6.25 -6.82
C GLY A 301 16.94 4.93 -7.41
N ASP A 302 16.05 3.99 -7.72
CA ASP A 302 16.37 2.69 -8.26
C ASP A 302 16.96 2.82 -9.67
N GLN A 303 18.14 2.23 -9.87
CA GLN A 303 18.87 2.29 -11.13
C GLN A 303 18.62 1.05 -12.01
N ASN A 304 17.84 0.07 -11.54
CA ASN A 304 17.54 -1.10 -12.33
C ASN A 304 16.46 -0.80 -13.37
N GLY A 305 16.86 -0.81 -14.65
CA GLY A 305 15.96 -0.57 -15.77
C GLY A 305 14.88 -1.63 -16.01
N SER A 306 14.95 -2.82 -15.37
CA SER A 306 13.87 -3.83 -15.42
C SER A 306 12.78 -3.59 -14.38
N HIS A 307 13.09 -2.89 -13.28
CA HIS A 307 12.15 -2.64 -12.19
C HIS A 307 11.05 -1.66 -12.62
N ARG A 308 9.83 -1.96 -12.22
CA ARG A 308 8.66 -1.08 -12.35
C ARG A 308 7.99 -0.97 -10.99
N TYR A 309 7.27 0.11 -10.77
CA TYR A 309 6.55 0.33 -9.52
C TYR A 309 5.09 0.60 -9.82
N THR A 310 4.21 0.13 -8.95
CA THR A 310 2.77 0.32 -9.10
C THR A 310 2.24 1.05 -7.86
N GLY A 311 1.47 2.11 -8.10
CA GLY A 311 0.69 2.79 -7.08
C GLY A 311 -0.78 2.40 -7.14
N LEU A 312 -1.61 3.02 -6.29
CA LEU A 312 -3.02 2.67 -6.14
C LEU A 312 -3.85 2.93 -7.41
N SER A 313 -3.55 4.01 -8.14
CA SER A 313 -4.36 4.54 -9.24
C SER A 313 -5.80 4.95 -8.82
N GLY A 314 -6.30 6.05 -9.38
CA GLY A 314 -7.67 6.52 -9.07
C GLY A 314 -7.83 7.17 -7.70
N PHE A 315 -6.74 7.37 -6.96
CA PHE A 315 -6.67 8.22 -5.79
C PHE A 315 -5.86 9.48 -6.10
N THR A 316 -6.02 10.50 -5.27
CA THR A 316 -5.24 11.72 -5.28
C THR A 316 -4.83 12.07 -3.85
N LEU A 317 -3.79 12.89 -3.77
CA LEU A 317 -3.35 13.51 -2.54
C LEU A 317 -3.86 14.97 -2.54
N PRO A 318 -4.51 15.47 -1.47
CA PRO A 318 -4.90 16.88 -1.42
C PRO A 318 -3.66 17.79 -1.45
N ASP A 319 -3.80 18.98 -2.02
CA ASP A 319 -2.74 19.99 -2.05
C ASP A 319 -2.71 20.77 -0.73
N SER A 320 -2.29 20.07 0.33
CA SER A 320 -2.21 20.61 1.69
C SER A 320 -0.94 20.10 2.37
N PRO A 321 -0.28 20.90 3.23
CA PRO A 321 0.82 20.43 4.06
C PRO A 321 0.44 19.25 4.96
N ASP A 322 -0.83 19.11 5.31
CA ASP A 322 -1.34 18.04 6.19
C ASP A 322 -1.65 16.75 5.43
N ALA A 323 -1.44 16.72 4.11
CA ALA A 323 -1.69 15.54 3.30
C ALA A 323 -0.74 14.37 3.62
N VAL A 324 0.45 14.68 4.16
CA VAL A 324 1.41 13.71 4.67
C VAL A 324 1.91 14.20 6.03
N GLN A 325 1.80 13.34 7.03
CA GLN A 325 2.25 13.62 8.38
C GLN A 325 3.28 12.59 8.81
N ILE A 326 4.42 13.05 9.34
CA ILE A 326 5.42 12.17 9.91
C ILE A 326 5.05 11.89 11.36
N LEU A 327 4.71 10.64 11.66
CA LEU A 327 4.32 10.22 13.01
C LEU A 327 5.55 9.88 13.86
N SER A 328 6.53 9.21 13.26
CA SER A 328 7.79 8.88 13.91
C SER A 328 8.86 8.56 12.89
N ALA A 329 10.12 8.67 13.28
CA ALA A 329 11.23 8.16 12.48
C ALA A 329 12.33 7.62 13.37
N ILE A 330 13.01 6.59 12.86
CA ILE A 330 14.01 5.83 13.58
C ILE A 330 15.14 5.42 12.64
N LYS A 331 16.36 5.31 13.17
CA LYS A 331 17.51 4.85 12.39
C LYS A 331 17.41 3.36 12.07
N ALA A 332 17.49 3.02 10.79
CA ALA A 332 17.64 1.65 10.33
C ALA A 332 19.14 1.29 10.19
N ALA A 333 19.44 0.13 9.60
CA ALA A 333 20.81 -0.26 9.34
C ALA A 333 21.48 0.66 8.31
N GLY A 334 22.77 0.96 8.50
CA GLY A 334 23.51 1.85 7.60
C GLY A 334 23.05 3.31 7.69
N ASP A 335 23.06 4.00 6.54
CA ASP A 335 22.58 5.39 6.42
C ASP A 335 21.13 5.42 5.94
N GLN A 336 20.24 4.78 6.71
CA GLN A 336 18.81 4.63 6.39
C GLN A 336 17.94 5.00 7.60
N LEU A 337 16.71 5.44 7.31
CA LEU A 337 15.64 5.66 8.28
C LEU A 337 14.45 4.78 7.96
N ILE A 338 13.80 4.27 9.01
CA ILE A 338 12.40 3.89 8.92
C ILE A 338 11.57 5.09 9.35
N VAL A 339 10.61 5.49 8.52
CA VAL A 339 9.71 6.62 8.77
C VAL A 339 8.29 6.11 8.76
N ARG A 340 7.57 6.31 9.87
CA ARG A 340 6.13 6.08 9.91
C ARG A 340 5.42 7.35 9.47
N ALA A 341 4.67 7.26 8.38
CA ALA A 341 3.95 8.37 7.79
C ALA A 341 2.45 8.07 7.68
N ARG A 342 1.62 9.07 7.97
CA ARG A 342 0.18 9.07 7.71
C ARG A 342 -0.10 9.84 6.43
N VAL A 343 -0.86 9.25 5.53
CA VAL A 343 -1.16 9.79 4.20
C VAL A 343 -2.66 9.97 4.03
N ARG A 344 -3.11 11.20 3.70
CA ARG A 344 -4.50 11.50 3.39
C ARG A 344 -4.80 11.16 1.93
N LEU A 345 -5.59 10.13 1.69
CA LEU A 345 -5.99 9.68 0.34
C LEU A 345 -7.39 10.17 0.01
N THR A 346 -7.57 10.70 -1.19
CA THR A 346 -8.87 11.14 -1.71
C THR A 346 -9.20 10.39 -2.98
N ARG A 347 -10.44 9.95 -3.13
CA ARG A 347 -10.94 9.31 -4.36
C ARG A 347 -12.22 9.99 -4.83
N PRO A 348 -12.28 10.49 -6.08
CA PRO A 348 -13.52 11.05 -6.61
C PRO A 348 -14.60 9.97 -6.70
N ASP A 349 -15.84 10.31 -6.33
CA ASP A 349 -16.99 9.46 -6.60
C ASP A 349 -17.43 9.67 -8.06
N PRO A 350 -17.33 8.67 -8.95
CA PRO A 350 -17.71 8.83 -10.34
C PRO A 350 -19.22 9.06 -10.55
N ALA A 351 -20.06 8.79 -9.53
CA ALA A 351 -21.50 9.06 -9.60
C ALA A 351 -21.87 10.50 -9.21
N ALA A 352 -20.89 11.33 -8.86
CA ALA A 352 -21.10 12.69 -8.40
C ALA A 352 -21.39 13.68 -9.56
N GLY A 353 -22.62 13.66 -10.08
CA GLY A 353 -23.06 14.64 -11.08
C GLY A 353 -23.27 16.05 -10.49
N GLY A 354 -22.40 17.02 -10.84
CA GLY A 354 -22.58 18.49 -10.79
C GLY A 354 -22.79 19.18 -9.44
N LYS A 355 -23.48 18.54 -8.50
CA LYS A 355 -23.59 18.84 -7.06
C LYS A 355 -23.41 17.54 -6.26
N GLY A 356 -22.58 16.65 -6.80
CA GLY A 356 -22.58 15.25 -6.41
C GLY A 356 -21.96 14.97 -5.05
N PRO A 357 -22.13 13.74 -4.52
CA PRO A 357 -21.48 13.26 -3.32
C PRO A 357 -20.01 13.65 -3.23
N ARG A 358 -19.58 14.00 -2.03
CA ARG A 358 -18.19 14.31 -1.72
C ARG A 358 -17.27 13.16 -2.15
N PRO A 359 -16.01 13.46 -2.47
CA PRO A 359 -15.03 12.40 -2.65
C PRO A 359 -14.94 11.56 -1.36
N PHE A 360 -14.59 10.29 -1.52
CA PHE A 360 -14.14 9.47 -0.41
C PHE A 360 -12.79 10.00 0.06
N THR A 361 -12.63 10.22 1.36
CA THR A 361 -11.37 10.65 1.96
C THR A 361 -11.05 9.75 3.13
N THR A 362 -9.79 9.32 3.22
CA THR A 362 -9.31 8.46 4.30
C THR A 362 -7.86 8.76 4.66
N PHE A 363 -7.41 8.25 5.79
CA PHE A 363 -6.00 8.27 6.22
C PHE A 363 -5.46 6.85 6.26
N ALA A 364 -4.28 6.66 5.66
CA ALA A 364 -3.57 5.39 5.68
C ALA A 364 -2.19 5.59 6.30
N ASP A 365 -1.80 4.68 7.19
CA ASP A 365 -0.49 4.70 7.84
C ASP A 365 0.47 3.73 7.13
N PHE A 366 1.67 4.23 6.83
CA PHE A 366 2.72 3.48 6.14
C PHE A 366 4.01 3.51 6.96
N ASP A 367 4.76 2.42 6.85
CA ASP A 367 6.17 2.40 7.19
C ASP A 367 6.99 2.54 5.90
N LEU A 368 7.95 3.46 5.89
CA LEU A 368 8.79 3.81 4.75
C LEU A 368 10.25 3.59 5.08
N LEU A 369 11.00 2.97 4.18
CA LEU A 369 12.46 2.89 4.26
C LEU A 369 13.07 4.03 3.43
N VAL A 370 13.67 5.00 4.10
CA VAL A 370 14.30 6.16 3.46
C VAL A 370 15.82 5.99 3.48
N GLY A 371 16.45 6.04 2.32
CA GLY A 371 17.92 5.98 2.18
C GLY A 371 18.56 7.36 2.24
N ALA A 372 19.83 7.40 2.66
CA ALA A 372 20.68 8.60 2.66
C ALA A 372 19.94 9.86 3.17
N PRO A 373 19.38 9.86 4.39
CA PRO A 373 18.45 10.88 4.89
C PRO A 373 19.04 12.30 4.96
N SER A 374 20.36 12.44 4.96
CA SER A 374 21.08 13.73 4.90
C SER A 374 21.39 14.21 3.47
N GLY A 375 21.07 13.43 2.45
CA GLY A 375 21.25 13.80 1.06
C GLY A 375 20.30 14.92 0.61
N ALA A 376 20.61 15.56 -0.53
CA ALA A 376 19.75 16.59 -1.10
C ALA A 376 18.41 16.03 -1.63
N GLN A 377 18.39 14.76 -2.03
CA GLN A 377 17.21 14.03 -2.48
C GLN A 377 17.23 12.60 -1.90
N PRO A 378 16.89 12.43 -0.61
CA PRO A 378 16.88 11.12 0.04
C PRO A 378 15.85 10.18 -0.63
N PRO A 379 16.26 9.03 -1.20
CA PRO A 379 15.32 8.14 -1.86
C PRO A 379 14.37 7.43 -0.86
N VAL A 380 13.13 7.18 -1.28
CA VAL A 380 12.20 6.28 -0.59
C VAL A 380 12.37 4.88 -1.17
N LEU A 381 13.22 4.08 -0.54
CA LEU A 381 13.69 2.78 -1.05
C LEU A 381 12.61 1.70 -1.03
N ALA A 382 11.71 1.74 -0.04
CA ALA A 382 10.62 0.79 0.11
C ALA A 382 9.50 1.34 0.99
N TRP A 383 8.32 0.73 0.91
CA TRP A 383 7.16 1.04 1.74
C TRP A 383 6.30 -0.19 1.99
N GLY A 384 5.51 -0.12 3.05
CA GLY A 384 4.48 -1.10 3.38
C GLY A 384 3.49 -0.54 4.41
N PRO A 385 2.43 -1.30 4.73
CA PRO A 385 1.46 -0.86 5.73
C PRO A 385 2.14 -0.69 7.09
N ALA A 386 1.62 0.21 7.93
CA ALA A 386 2.15 0.38 9.27
C ALA A 386 2.18 -0.95 10.05
N GLY A 387 3.37 -1.33 10.51
CA GLY A 387 3.68 -2.63 11.10
C GLY A 387 4.76 -3.39 10.33
N SER A 388 4.97 -3.09 9.04
CA SER A 388 5.87 -3.84 8.15
C SER A 388 7.31 -3.33 8.12
N ALA A 389 7.65 -2.28 8.86
CA ALA A 389 8.97 -1.63 8.89
C ALA A 389 10.25 -2.54 8.91
N ALA A 390 10.23 -3.75 9.45
CA ALA A 390 11.38 -4.68 9.60
C ALA A 390 11.46 -5.68 8.46
N GLU A 391 10.37 -5.84 7.72
CA GLU A 391 10.37 -6.57 6.47
C GLU A 391 10.82 -5.67 5.31
N LEU A 392 10.84 -4.33 5.51
CA LEU A 392 11.23 -3.40 4.46
C LEU A 392 12.67 -3.62 4.00
N GLU A 393 12.81 -4.17 2.80
CA GLU A 393 14.07 -4.25 2.07
C GLU A 393 14.09 -3.24 0.91
N PRO A 394 15.25 -2.63 0.58
CA PRO A 394 15.35 -1.73 -0.56
C PRO A 394 14.78 -2.35 -1.84
N TYR A 395 13.89 -1.62 -2.50
CA TYR A 395 13.25 -1.98 -3.78
C TYR A 395 12.32 -3.20 -3.73
N GLN A 396 11.91 -3.66 -2.55
CA GLN A 396 10.98 -4.80 -2.42
C GLN A 396 9.63 -4.58 -3.14
N ASN A 397 9.23 -3.32 -3.36
CA ASN A 397 7.98 -2.97 -4.03
C ASN A 397 8.09 -2.99 -5.56
N ALA A 398 9.28 -3.25 -6.11
CA ALA A 398 9.49 -3.35 -7.55
C ALA A 398 8.87 -4.63 -8.13
N ILE A 399 8.27 -4.51 -9.31
CA ILE A 399 7.79 -5.63 -10.12
C ILE A 399 8.64 -5.74 -11.40
N GLY A 400 8.80 -6.98 -11.88
CA GLY A 400 9.65 -7.30 -13.04
C GLY A 400 11.05 -7.72 -12.61
N GLN A 401 11.40 -8.99 -12.87
CA GLN A 401 12.75 -9.55 -12.68
C GLN A 401 13.51 -9.63 -14.00
#